data_AF-A0A4Q6G447-F1
#
_entry.id   AF-A0A4Q6G447-F1
#
_cell.length_a   1.000
_cell.length_b   1.000
_cell.length_c   1.000
_cell.angle_alpha   90.00
_cell.angle_beta   90.00
_cell.angle_gamma   90.00
#
_symmetry.space_group_name_H-M   'P 1'
#
loop_
_entity.id
_entity.type
_entity.pdbx_description
1 polymer ?
#
loop_
_entity_poly.entity_id
_entity_poly.type
_entity_poly.pdbx_seq_one_letter_code
_entity_poly.pdbx_strand_id
1 'polypeptide(L)'
;MGKLEYLDALKRALAGLPPETQAKTLAWYEQRFVDGMAAGRSEASIAEELGDPRKVAVTLRANAHMQAFSEKKTPANAVRMIVAGAGLLVFNLFMAIPAAVVAALLVAVYGTALGFYVSGIAITASGLAGANELVLNNPLHRVEIMADGERRESAGNVRTRVSIGKQGIHVSEDEAPEVAAGDDEANGEARSAMVIRRAEKVADAGIQISTDMDGESRTTQTIVGLAMVLGGIVLFLLSLVITKYTFIGLKRYLKMNLSLLKGA
;
A
#
# COMPACT_ATOMS: atom_id res chain seq x y z
N MET A 1 66.79 -8.56 37.84
CA MET A 1 66.18 -9.83 38.29
C MET A 1 67.07 -10.96 37.85
N GLY A 2 67.27 -11.97 38.71
CA GLY A 2 68.01 -13.19 38.36
C GLY A 2 67.13 -14.22 37.65
N LYS A 3 67.71 -15.31 37.12
CA LYS A 3 67.00 -16.38 36.38
C LYS A 3 65.86 -16.98 37.21
N LEU A 4 66.14 -17.35 38.45
CA LEU A 4 65.16 -18.00 39.34
C LEU A 4 63.99 -17.09 39.68
N GLU A 5 64.27 -15.80 39.90
CA GLU A 5 63.27 -14.78 40.20
C GLU A 5 62.34 -14.52 39.00
N TYR A 6 62.89 -14.50 37.79
CA TYR A 6 62.13 -14.37 36.55
C TYR A 6 61.20 -15.55 36.31
N LEU A 7 61.71 -16.77 36.43
CA LEU A 7 60.94 -17.99 36.18
C LEU A 7 59.82 -18.20 37.21
N ASP A 8 60.05 -17.86 38.48
CA ASP A 8 59.01 -17.93 39.50
C ASP A 8 57.92 -16.86 39.28
N ALA A 9 58.32 -15.63 38.90
CA ALA A 9 57.37 -14.59 38.52
C ALA A 9 56.53 -14.99 37.29
N LEU A 10 57.14 -15.60 36.27
CA LEU A 10 56.47 -16.11 35.07
C LEU A 10 55.51 -17.25 35.42
N LYS A 11 55.94 -18.23 36.24
CA LYS A 11 55.08 -19.34 36.70
C LYS A 11 53.85 -18.84 37.44
N ARG A 12 54.00 -17.87 38.34
CA ARG A 12 52.88 -17.24 39.05
C ARG A 12 51.97 -16.47 38.10
N ALA A 13 52.54 -15.76 37.13
CA ALA A 13 51.76 -15.01 36.15
C ALA A 13 50.95 -15.92 35.21
N LEU A 14 51.49 -17.11 34.87
CA LEU A 14 50.84 -18.12 34.03
C LEU A 14 49.76 -18.94 34.75
N ALA A 15 49.59 -18.80 36.07
CA ALA A 15 48.59 -19.54 36.84
C ALA A 15 47.18 -19.37 36.24
N GLY A 16 46.50 -20.46 35.90
CA GLY A 16 45.17 -20.45 35.27
C GLY A 16 45.15 -20.65 33.75
N LEU A 17 46.31 -20.79 33.09
CA LEU A 17 46.41 -21.34 31.73
C LEU A 17 46.46 -22.88 31.78
N PRO A 18 46.24 -23.60 30.65
CA PRO A 18 46.37 -25.05 30.62
C PRO A 18 47.76 -25.52 31.08
N PRO A 19 47.86 -26.61 31.87
CA PRO A 19 49.12 -27.04 32.49
C PRO A 19 50.21 -27.38 31.45
N GLU A 20 49.81 -27.90 30.29
CA GLU A 20 50.72 -28.20 29.19
C GLU A 20 51.35 -26.93 28.59
N THR A 21 50.56 -25.87 28.39
CA THR A 21 51.04 -24.58 27.91
C THR A 21 52.00 -23.94 28.92
N GLN A 22 51.70 -24.02 30.22
CA GLN A 22 52.57 -23.49 31.27
C GLN A 22 53.95 -24.17 31.25
N ALA A 23 53.98 -25.51 31.20
CA ALA A 23 55.23 -26.28 31.17
C ALA A 23 56.07 -25.97 29.93
N LYS A 24 55.43 -25.91 28.75
CA LYS A 24 56.09 -25.60 27.48
C LYS A 24 56.68 -24.19 27.48
N THR A 25 55.94 -23.20 27.97
CA THR A 25 56.41 -21.81 28.04
C THR A 25 57.56 -21.69 29.03
N LEU A 26 57.45 -22.27 30.23
CA LEU A 26 58.53 -22.22 31.23
C LEU A 26 59.83 -22.86 30.72
N ALA A 27 59.75 -24.02 30.08
CA ALA A 27 60.91 -24.71 29.50
C ALA A 27 61.62 -23.86 28.43
N TRP A 28 60.86 -23.18 27.57
CA TRP A 28 61.42 -22.32 26.53
C TRP A 28 62.20 -21.13 27.11
N TYR A 29 61.63 -20.46 28.12
CA TYR A 29 62.31 -19.33 28.78
C TYR A 29 63.52 -19.81 29.58
N GLU A 30 63.42 -20.96 30.26
CA GLU A 30 64.55 -21.56 30.97
C GLU A 30 65.71 -21.84 30.02
N GLN A 31 65.44 -22.44 28.86
CA GLN A 31 66.47 -22.73 27.87
C GLN A 31 67.12 -21.45 27.32
N ARG A 32 66.34 -20.39 27.11
CA ARG A 32 66.88 -19.10 26.68
C ARG A 32 67.84 -18.48 27.70
N PHE A 33 67.58 -18.63 29.00
CA PHE A 33 68.52 -18.23 30.04
C PHE A 33 69.79 -19.07 30.02
N VAL A 34 69.68 -20.40 29.82
CA VAL A 34 70.84 -21.29 29.71
C VAL A 34 71.73 -20.90 28.53
N ASP A 35 71.14 -20.66 27.35
CA ASP A 35 71.87 -20.28 26.14
C ASP A 35 72.54 -18.91 26.29
N GLY A 36 71.86 -17.95 26.91
CA GLY A 36 72.43 -16.62 27.16
C GLY A 36 73.59 -16.63 28.15
N MET A 37 73.51 -17.46 29.20
CA MET A 37 74.61 -17.66 30.15
C MET A 37 75.80 -18.38 29.50
N ALA A 38 75.54 -19.37 28.64
CA ALA A 38 76.57 -20.05 27.87
C ALA A 38 77.30 -19.11 26.90
N ALA A 39 76.61 -18.08 26.41
CA ALA A 39 77.19 -16.99 25.61
C ALA A 39 77.93 -15.91 26.43
N GLY A 40 78.11 -16.11 27.74
CA GLY A 40 78.84 -15.20 28.62
C GLY A 40 78.06 -13.95 29.06
N ARG A 41 76.74 -13.91 28.85
CA ARG A 41 75.90 -12.79 29.28
C ARG A 41 75.44 -12.98 30.72
N SER A 42 75.30 -11.87 31.45
CA SER A 42 74.77 -11.90 32.81
C SER A 42 73.26 -12.19 32.82
N GLU A 43 72.79 -12.88 33.86
CA GLU A 43 71.36 -13.18 34.02
C GLU A 43 70.48 -11.92 34.00
N ALA A 44 70.98 -10.82 34.57
CA ALA A 44 70.28 -9.55 34.60
C ALA A 44 70.08 -8.95 33.20
N SER A 45 71.09 -9.03 32.31
CA SER A 45 70.99 -8.56 30.93
C SER A 45 70.01 -9.39 30.12
N ILE A 46 69.96 -10.70 30.35
CA ILE A 46 69.03 -11.61 29.68
C ILE A 46 67.59 -11.32 30.12
N ALA A 47 67.36 -11.11 31.42
CA ALA A 47 66.05 -10.77 31.95
C ALA A 47 65.52 -9.43 31.42
N GLU A 48 66.39 -8.44 31.23
CA GLU A 48 66.03 -7.13 30.68
C GLU A 48 65.60 -7.24 29.21
N GLU A 49 66.30 -8.04 28.40
CA GLU A 49 65.93 -8.30 27.01
C GLU A 49 64.61 -9.08 26.87
N LEU A 50 64.37 -10.04 27.78
CA LEU A 50 63.14 -10.84 27.79
C LEU A 50 61.89 -10.05 28.23
N GLY A 51 62.08 -8.90 28.87
CA GLY A 51 60.99 -8.02 29.30
C GLY A 51 60.16 -8.58 30.46
N ASP A 52 59.04 -7.93 30.79
CA ASP A 52 58.25 -8.26 31.98
C ASP A 52 57.49 -9.61 31.85
N PRO A 53 57.73 -10.59 32.75
CA PRO A 53 57.06 -11.89 32.72
C PRO A 53 55.54 -11.81 32.87
N ARG A 54 55.01 -10.75 33.48
CA ARG A 54 53.55 -10.53 33.60
C ARG A 54 52.91 -10.21 32.25
N LYS A 55 53.60 -9.45 31.40
CA LYS A 55 53.11 -9.09 30.06
C LYS A 55 52.99 -10.33 29.17
N VAL A 56 53.96 -11.24 29.26
CA VAL A 56 53.96 -12.52 28.54
C VAL A 56 52.73 -13.36 28.91
N ALA A 57 52.39 -13.44 30.20
CA ALA A 57 51.21 -14.20 30.62
C ALA A 57 49.89 -13.56 30.15
N VAL A 58 49.81 -12.23 30.13
CA VAL A 58 48.62 -11.50 29.64
C VAL A 58 48.40 -11.74 28.15
N THR A 59 49.46 -11.68 27.33
CA THR A 59 49.34 -11.94 25.89
C THR A 59 48.97 -13.40 25.60
N LEU A 60 49.50 -14.34 26.38
CA LEU A 60 49.17 -15.76 26.24
C LEU A 60 47.71 -16.04 26.60
N ARG A 61 47.18 -15.44 27.67
CA ARG A 61 45.75 -15.55 28.02
C ARG A 61 44.85 -14.95 26.95
N ALA A 62 45.19 -13.79 26.41
CA ALA A 62 44.41 -13.16 25.34
C ALA A 62 44.32 -14.07 24.09
N ASN A 63 45.43 -14.70 23.71
CA ASN A 63 45.48 -15.63 22.58
C ASN A 63 44.71 -16.93 22.85
N ALA A 64 44.81 -17.50 24.07
CA ALA A 64 44.09 -18.71 24.45
C ALA A 64 42.56 -18.49 24.44
N HIS A 65 42.08 -17.34 24.91
CA HIS A 65 40.66 -16.98 24.83
C HIS A 65 40.19 -16.81 23.39
N MET A 66 41.01 -16.22 22.51
CA MET A 66 40.67 -16.06 21.09
C MET A 66 40.55 -17.41 20.37
N GLN A 67 41.45 -18.36 20.64
CA GLN A 67 41.44 -19.69 20.03
C GLN A 67 40.23 -20.52 20.49
N ALA A 68 39.88 -20.46 21.77
CA ALA A 68 38.68 -21.13 22.31
C ALA A 68 37.36 -20.61 21.69
N PHE A 69 37.33 -19.37 21.20
CA PHE A 69 36.20 -18.81 20.46
C PHE A 69 36.19 -19.20 18.99
N SER A 70 37.35 -19.38 18.36
CA SER A 70 37.48 -19.80 16.96
C SER A 70 37.17 -21.29 16.76
N GLU A 71 37.59 -22.17 17.66
CA GLU A 71 37.34 -23.63 17.54
C GLU A 71 35.84 -24.01 17.66
N LYS A 72 35.01 -23.15 18.26
CA LYS A 72 33.57 -23.43 18.43
C LYS A 72 32.70 -23.08 17.21
N LYS A 73 33.25 -22.49 16.14
CA LYS A 73 32.52 -22.27 14.88
C LYS A 73 32.62 -23.51 13.98
N THR A 74 31.97 -24.60 14.38
CA THR A 74 31.83 -25.78 13.52
C THR A 74 30.89 -25.44 12.35
N PRO A 75 31.31 -25.60 11.08
CA PRO A 75 30.47 -25.29 9.91
C PRO A 75 29.18 -26.11 9.87
N ALA A 76 29.17 -27.29 10.51
CA ALA A 76 27.97 -28.09 10.73
C ALA A 76 26.89 -27.37 11.57
N ASN A 77 27.29 -26.58 12.57
CA ASN A 77 26.35 -25.77 13.36
C ASN A 77 25.79 -24.60 12.56
N ALA A 78 26.58 -24.02 11.65
CA ALA A 78 26.10 -22.96 10.75
C ALA A 78 25.06 -23.50 9.76
N VAL A 79 25.31 -24.66 9.14
CA VAL A 79 24.34 -25.31 8.24
C VAL A 79 23.07 -25.69 9.00
N ARG A 80 23.18 -26.26 10.20
CA ARG A 80 22.02 -26.58 11.05
C ARG A 80 21.21 -25.33 11.41
N MET A 81 21.87 -24.22 11.72
CA MET A 81 21.21 -22.93 12.00
C MET A 81 20.48 -22.39 10.76
N ILE A 82 21.08 -22.48 9.57
CA ILE A 82 20.44 -22.06 8.32
C ILE A 82 19.22 -22.93 8.01
N VAL A 83 19.32 -24.25 8.15
CA VAL A 83 18.20 -25.18 7.93
C VAL A 83 17.08 -24.94 8.94
N ALA A 84 17.42 -24.74 10.22
CA ALA A 84 16.44 -24.39 11.25
C ALA A 84 15.77 -23.04 10.97
N GLY A 85 16.53 -22.03 10.53
CA GLY A 85 16.02 -20.73 10.14
C GLY A 85 15.10 -20.80 8.92
N ALA A 86 15.48 -21.57 7.90
CA ALA A 86 14.65 -21.79 6.71
C ALA A 86 13.35 -22.53 7.07
N GLY A 87 13.44 -23.57 7.92
CA GLY A 87 12.26 -24.29 8.42
C GLY A 87 11.32 -23.41 9.23
N LEU A 88 11.85 -22.53 10.09
CA LEU A 88 11.06 -21.55 10.84
C LEU A 88 10.35 -20.56 9.90
N LEU A 89 11.03 -20.13 8.83
CA LEU A 89 10.48 -19.20 7.85
C LEU A 89 9.34 -19.84 7.05
N VAL A 90 9.53 -21.08 6.57
CA VAL A 90 8.48 -21.85 5.88
C VAL A 90 7.30 -22.11 6.81
N PHE A 91 7.56 -22.48 8.07
CA PHE A 91 6.51 -22.68 9.07
C PHE A 91 5.71 -21.39 9.33
N ASN A 92 6.40 -20.25 9.46
CA ASN A 92 5.74 -18.95 9.62
C ASN A 92 4.88 -18.61 8.40
N LEU A 93 5.39 -18.84 7.19
CA LEU A 93 4.67 -18.57 5.95
C LEU A 93 3.43 -19.45 5.80
N PHE A 94 3.54 -20.75 6.10
CA PHE A 94 2.42 -21.67 6.10
C PHE A 94 1.28 -21.20 7.02
N MET A 95 1.63 -20.53 8.11
CA MET A 95 0.63 -19.99 9.05
C MET A 95 0.15 -18.58 8.71
N ALA A 96 0.96 -17.78 8.01
CA ALA A 96 0.58 -16.45 7.52
C ALA A 96 -0.35 -16.51 6.29
N ILE A 97 -0.18 -17.49 5.40
CA ILE A 97 -0.96 -17.62 4.16
C ILE A 97 -2.48 -17.68 4.43
N PRO A 98 -3.02 -18.54 5.32
CA PRO A 98 -4.46 -18.57 5.59
C PRO A 98 -4.99 -17.24 6.12
N ALA A 99 -4.21 -16.56 6.97
CA ALA A 99 -4.59 -15.24 7.50
C ALA A 99 -4.63 -14.19 6.38
N ALA A 100 -3.65 -14.20 5.48
CA ALA A 100 -3.62 -13.31 4.32
C ALA A 100 -4.78 -13.57 3.35
N VAL A 101 -5.13 -14.84 3.10
CA VAL A 101 -6.29 -15.20 2.27
C VAL A 101 -7.60 -14.67 2.86
N VAL A 102 -7.83 -14.85 4.16
CA VAL A 102 -9.03 -14.32 4.83
C VAL A 102 -9.06 -12.79 4.80
N ALA A 103 -7.91 -12.13 5.01
CA ALA A 103 -7.81 -10.68 4.92
C ALA A 103 -8.13 -10.17 3.50
N ALA A 104 -7.58 -10.81 2.46
CA ALA A 104 -7.86 -10.47 1.07
C ALA A 104 -9.34 -10.68 0.72
N LEU A 105 -9.94 -11.78 1.18
CA LEU A 105 -11.36 -12.07 0.99
C LEU A 105 -12.24 -11.01 1.67
N LEU A 106 -11.90 -10.60 2.89
CA LEU A 106 -12.61 -9.51 3.58
C LEU A 106 -12.54 -8.21 2.78
N VAL A 107 -11.35 -7.82 2.30
CA VAL A 107 -11.19 -6.61 1.47
C VAL A 107 -12.05 -6.69 0.21
N ALA A 108 -12.08 -7.83 -0.47
CA ALA A 108 -12.92 -8.03 -1.66
C ALA A 108 -14.41 -7.86 -1.32
N VAL A 109 -14.90 -8.49 -0.25
CA VAL A 109 -16.30 -8.39 0.21
C VAL A 109 -16.67 -6.95 0.57
N TYR A 110 -15.78 -6.22 1.26
CA TYR A 110 -16.00 -4.79 1.53
C TYR A 110 -16.07 -3.95 0.26
N GLY A 111 -15.18 -4.21 -0.71
CA GLY A 111 -15.20 -3.54 -2.01
C GLY A 111 -16.51 -3.79 -2.76
N THR A 112 -16.99 -5.04 -2.77
CA THR A 112 -18.29 -5.39 -3.37
C THR A 112 -19.46 -4.74 -2.64
N ALA A 113 -19.46 -4.73 -1.30
CA ALA A 113 -20.51 -4.08 -0.50
C ALA A 113 -20.60 -2.58 -0.81
N LEU A 114 -19.45 -1.90 -0.86
CA LEU A 114 -19.37 -0.49 -1.20
C LEU A 114 -19.81 -0.24 -2.63
N GLY A 115 -19.40 -1.09 -3.57
CA GLY A 115 -19.83 -1.03 -4.97
C GLY A 115 -21.35 -1.13 -5.11
N PHE A 116 -21.98 -2.09 -4.43
CA PHE A 116 -23.44 -2.21 -4.42
C PHE A 116 -24.12 -1.02 -3.75
N TYR A 117 -23.56 -0.50 -2.67
CA TYR A 117 -24.10 0.67 -2.00
C TYR A 117 -24.10 1.92 -2.89
N VAL A 118 -22.95 2.25 -3.50
CA VAL A 118 -22.81 3.42 -4.39
C VAL A 118 -23.65 3.24 -5.66
N SER A 119 -23.62 2.06 -6.27
CA SER A 119 -24.42 1.77 -7.48
C SER A 119 -25.91 1.83 -7.18
N GLY A 120 -26.34 1.27 -6.05
CA GLY A 120 -27.73 1.32 -5.62
C GLY A 120 -28.21 2.75 -5.41
N ILE A 121 -27.40 3.63 -4.80
CA ILE A 121 -27.72 5.06 -4.66
C ILE A 121 -27.85 5.72 -6.03
N ALA A 122 -26.91 5.49 -6.94
CA ALA A 122 -26.93 6.09 -8.28
C ALA A 122 -28.18 5.66 -9.07
N ILE A 123 -28.52 4.36 -9.05
CA ILE A 123 -29.70 3.81 -9.72
C ILE A 123 -30.98 4.38 -9.11
N THR A 124 -31.06 4.45 -7.77
CA THR A 124 -32.22 5.01 -7.06
C THR A 124 -32.39 6.50 -7.37
N ALA A 125 -31.30 7.27 -7.33
CA ALA A 125 -31.30 8.69 -7.65
C ALA A 125 -31.71 8.96 -9.09
N SER A 126 -31.23 8.16 -10.05
CA SER A 126 -31.65 8.26 -11.46
C SER A 126 -33.13 7.97 -11.64
N GLY A 127 -33.64 6.90 -11.00
CA GLY A 127 -35.08 6.58 -11.04
C GLY A 127 -35.96 7.64 -10.39
N LEU A 128 -35.49 8.31 -9.33
CA LEU A 128 -36.22 9.35 -8.60
C LEU A 128 -36.16 10.73 -9.26
N ALA A 129 -34.98 11.10 -9.79
CA ALA A 129 -34.76 12.38 -10.47
C ALA A 129 -35.47 12.44 -11.83
N GLY A 130 -35.66 11.28 -12.47
CA GLY A 130 -36.47 11.21 -13.65
C GLY A 130 -35.93 11.99 -14.85
N ALA A 131 -34.63 12.34 -14.83
CA ALA A 131 -33.93 13.05 -15.89
C ALA A 131 -33.80 12.15 -17.14
N ASN A 132 -34.90 12.05 -17.88
CA ASN A 132 -35.00 11.35 -19.16
C ASN A 132 -34.89 12.30 -20.34
N GLU A 133 -34.70 13.59 -20.09
CA GLU A 133 -34.50 14.62 -21.09
C GLU A 133 -33.02 15.02 -21.14
N LEU A 134 -32.39 14.73 -22.27
CA LEU A 134 -31.12 15.32 -22.64
C LEU A 134 -31.45 16.56 -23.48
N VAL A 135 -31.32 17.73 -22.87
CA VAL A 135 -31.50 19.02 -23.56
C VAL A 135 -30.13 19.45 -24.09
N LEU A 136 -29.91 19.27 -25.39
CA LEU A 136 -28.73 19.80 -26.08
C LEU A 136 -29.10 21.13 -26.73
N ASN A 137 -28.72 22.22 -26.05
CA ASN A 137 -28.81 23.57 -26.62
C ASN A 137 -27.64 23.77 -27.58
N ASN A 138 -27.76 23.24 -28.80
CA ASN A 138 -26.85 23.56 -29.88
C ASN A 138 -27.59 24.41 -30.92
N PRO A 139 -27.17 25.64 -31.21
CA PRO A 139 -27.78 26.45 -32.26
C PRO A 139 -27.54 25.77 -33.61
N LEU A 140 -28.58 25.09 -34.11
CA LEU A 140 -28.56 24.52 -35.45
C LEU A 140 -28.68 25.65 -36.47
N HIS A 141 -27.56 26.09 -37.04
CA HIS A 141 -27.55 27.04 -38.14
C HIS A 141 -27.97 26.33 -39.45
N ARG A 142 -29.22 26.53 -39.88
CA ARG A 142 -29.67 26.10 -41.21
C ARG A 142 -29.24 27.14 -42.24
N VAL A 143 -28.33 26.74 -43.12
CA VAL A 143 -27.91 27.55 -44.26
C VAL A 143 -28.69 27.09 -45.47
N GLU A 144 -29.66 27.89 -45.91
CA GLU A 144 -30.39 27.64 -47.14
C GLU A 144 -29.66 28.36 -48.28
N ILE A 145 -29.18 27.58 -49.25
CA ILE A 145 -28.55 28.11 -50.47
C ILE A 145 -29.67 28.14 -51.52
N MET A 146 -30.13 29.34 -51.83
CA MET A 146 -31.15 29.55 -52.86
C MET A 146 -30.55 29.33 -54.26
N ALA A 147 -31.40 29.03 -55.25
CA ALA A 147 -30.98 28.74 -56.62
C ALA A 147 -30.30 29.93 -57.33
N ASP A 148 -30.43 31.14 -56.79
CA ASP A 148 -29.78 32.38 -57.22
C ASP A 148 -28.40 32.62 -56.57
N GLY A 149 -27.95 31.72 -55.70
CA GLY A 149 -26.67 31.81 -55.01
C GLY A 149 -26.69 32.71 -53.77
N GLU A 150 -27.83 33.30 -53.40
CA GLU A 150 -27.94 34.04 -52.15
C GLU A 150 -27.99 33.09 -50.94
N ARG A 151 -27.09 33.34 -49.97
CA ARG A 151 -27.01 32.59 -48.72
C ARG A 151 -27.85 33.30 -47.66
N ARG A 152 -29.02 32.77 -47.34
CA ARG A 152 -29.80 33.24 -46.19
C ARG A 152 -29.56 32.32 -45.00
N GLU A 153 -29.00 32.89 -43.94
CA GLU A 153 -28.93 32.26 -42.62
C GLU A 153 -30.28 32.45 -41.94
N SER A 154 -31.17 31.46 -42.09
CA SER A 154 -32.45 31.45 -41.40
C SER A 154 -32.29 30.73 -40.07
N ALA A 155 -32.18 31.50 -38.98
CA ALA A 155 -32.32 30.97 -37.63
C ALA A 155 -33.81 30.70 -37.36
N GLY A 156 -34.35 29.65 -38.00
CA GLY A 156 -35.71 29.20 -37.76
C GLY A 156 -35.85 28.74 -36.32
N ASN A 157 -36.94 29.15 -35.66
CA ASN A 157 -37.27 28.82 -34.27
C ASN A 157 -37.76 27.37 -34.12
N VAL A 158 -37.04 26.43 -34.72
CA VAL A 158 -37.45 25.04 -34.83
C VAL A 158 -36.79 24.25 -33.71
N ARG A 159 -37.60 23.80 -32.76
CA ARG A 159 -37.18 22.86 -31.72
C ARG A 159 -37.38 21.45 -32.24
N THR A 160 -36.29 20.74 -32.51
CA THR A 160 -36.35 19.33 -32.86
C THR A 160 -36.51 18.50 -31.60
N ARG A 161 -37.69 17.92 -31.38
CA ARG A 161 -37.93 16.94 -30.31
C ARG A 161 -37.73 15.55 -30.89
N VAL A 162 -36.77 14.82 -30.33
CA VAL A 162 -36.55 13.41 -30.62
C VAL A 162 -37.06 12.62 -29.42
N SER A 163 -38.08 11.78 -29.66
CA SER A 163 -38.59 10.86 -28.66
C SER A 163 -38.20 9.42 -29.03
N ILE A 164 -37.65 8.69 -28.06
CA ILE A 164 -37.20 7.31 -28.23
C ILE A 164 -38.07 6.45 -27.32
N GLY A 165 -38.93 5.61 -27.92
CA GLY A 165 -39.84 4.74 -27.19
C GLY A 165 -39.85 3.31 -27.74
N LYS A 166 -40.66 2.44 -27.13
CA LYS A 166 -40.77 1.02 -27.54
C LYS A 166 -41.31 0.82 -28.97
N GLN A 167 -41.98 1.83 -29.51
CA GLN A 167 -42.56 1.83 -30.86
C GLN A 167 -41.62 2.39 -31.93
N GLY A 168 -40.43 2.89 -31.54
CA GLY A 168 -39.43 3.43 -32.45
C GLY A 168 -38.92 4.81 -32.03
N ILE A 169 -38.20 5.46 -32.94
CA ILE A 169 -37.69 6.82 -32.78
C ILE A 169 -38.65 7.75 -33.52
N HIS A 170 -39.28 8.69 -32.82
CA HIS A 170 -40.14 9.71 -33.40
C HIS A 170 -39.44 11.07 -33.32
N VAL A 171 -39.19 11.67 -34.48
CA VAL A 171 -38.61 13.01 -34.61
C VAL A 171 -39.74 13.97 -35.00
N SER A 172 -40.04 14.93 -34.14
CA SER A 172 -40.98 16.02 -34.41
C SER A 172 -40.24 17.36 -34.39
N GLU A 173 -40.54 18.21 -35.34
CA GLU A 173 -40.06 19.59 -35.39
C GLU A 173 -41.22 20.49 -34.98
N ASP A 174 -41.13 21.08 -33.78
CA ASP A 174 -42.13 22.02 -33.26
C ASP A 174 -41.58 23.45 -33.42
N GLU A 175 -42.41 24.38 -33.85
CA GLU A 175 -42.09 25.81 -33.82
C GLU A 175 -42.18 26.29 -32.35
N ALA A 176 -41.10 26.86 -31.81
CA ALA A 176 -41.11 27.30 -30.41
C ALA A 176 -42.14 28.44 -30.25
N PRO A 177 -42.91 28.46 -29.14
CA PRO A 177 -44.07 29.33 -28.99
C PRO A 177 -43.69 30.79 -29.24
N GLU A 178 -44.38 31.44 -30.20
CA GLU A 178 -44.27 32.89 -30.37
C GLU A 178 -44.80 33.56 -29.11
N VAL A 179 -43.90 34.17 -28.34
CA VAL A 179 -44.26 35.02 -27.21
C VAL A 179 -45.11 36.17 -27.77
N ALA A 180 -46.41 36.17 -27.47
CA ALA A 180 -47.35 37.17 -27.95
C ALA A 180 -46.82 38.57 -27.64
N ALA A 181 -46.60 39.37 -28.69
CA ALA A 181 -46.13 40.74 -28.58
C ALA A 181 -47.19 41.57 -27.84
N GLY A 182 -46.84 42.06 -26.66
CA GLY A 182 -47.50 43.23 -26.08
C GLY A 182 -47.00 44.46 -26.83
N ASP A 183 -47.93 45.18 -27.45
CA ASP A 183 -47.70 46.46 -28.09
C ASP A 183 -47.30 47.49 -27.02
N ASP A 184 -46.02 47.85 -26.95
CA ASP A 184 -45.59 49.06 -26.23
C ASP A 184 -44.59 49.83 -27.10
N GLU A 185 -45.11 50.92 -27.68
CA GLU A 185 -44.33 52.01 -28.28
C GLU A 185 -43.52 52.73 -27.19
N ALA A 186 -42.19 52.80 -27.32
CA ALA A 186 -41.41 54.04 -27.19
C ALA A 186 -39.87 53.80 -27.08
N ASN A 187 -39.16 54.44 -28.00
CA ASN A 187 -37.90 55.18 -27.84
C ASN A 187 -36.61 54.50 -27.32
N GLY A 188 -35.53 54.66 -28.11
CA GLY A 188 -34.14 54.79 -27.62
C GLY A 188 -33.31 53.53 -27.32
N GLU A 189 -33.87 52.49 -26.70
CA GLU A 189 -33.10 51.32 -26.21
C GLU A 189 -33.16 50.07 -27.12
N ALA A 190 -33.61 50.26 -28.37
CA ALA A 190 -34.01 49.18 -29.27
C ALA A 190 -32.89 48.21 -29.69
N ARG A 191 -31.61 48.60 -29.65
CA ARG A 191 -30.51 47.71 -30.08
C ARG A 191 -30.16 46.66 -29.03
N SER A 192 -30.08 47.03 -27.75
CA SER A 192 -29.76 46.10 -26.67
C SER A 192 -30.91 45.14 -26.39
N ALA A 193 -32.16 45.64 -26.39
CA ALA A 193 -33.35 44.80 -26.24
C ALA A 193 -33.51 43.81 -27.40
N MET A 194 -33.20 44.21 -28.63
CA MET A 194 -33.25 43.31 -29.78
C MET A 194 -32.14 42.26 -29.76
N VAL A 195 -30.93 42.60 -29.29
CA VAL A 195 -29.83 41.64 -29.12
C VAL A 195 -30.13 40.62 -28.01
N ILE A 196 -30.70 41.06 -26.88
CA ILE A 196 -31.13 40.17 -25.80
C ILE A 196 -32.25 39.23 -26.27
N ARG A 197 -33.26 39.75 -26.98
CA ARG A 197 -34.34 38.92 -27.57
C ARG A 197 -33.82 37.91 -28.61
N ARG A 198 -32.79 38.28 -29.39
CA ARG A 198 -32.14 37.34 -30.32
C ARG A 198 -31.36 36.25 -29.58
N ALA A 199 -30.68 36.58 -28.49
CA ALA A 199 -29.96 35.61 -27.67
C ALA A 199 -30.91 34.61 -26.99
N GLU A 200 -32.07 35.06 -26.53
CA GLU A 200 -33.12 34.22 -25.95
C GLU A 200 -33.74 33.27 -26.99
N LYS A 201 -34.03 33.75 -28.21
CA LYS A 201 -34.50 32.90 -29.32
C LYS A 201 -33.51 31.83 -29.74
N VAL A 202 -32.21 32.14 -29.72
CA VAL A 202 -31.14 31.17 -30.06
C VAL A 202 -30.96 30.13 -28.95
N ALA A 203 -31.29 30.47 -27.69
CA ALA A 203 -31.24 29.53 -26.58
C ALA A 203 -32.39 28.51 -26.61
N ASP A 204 -33.52 28.86 -27.22
CA ASP A 204 -34.72 28.02 -27.24
C ASP A 204 -34.80 27.04 -28.44
N ALA A 205 -33.98 27.30 -29.48
CA ALA A 205 -33.73 26.42 -30.61
C ALA A 205 -32.74 25.31 -30.23
N GLY A 206 -33.21 24.34 -29.45
CA GLY A 206 -32.43 23.19 -28.99
C GLY A 206 -32.97 21.85 -29.47
N ILE A 207 -32.14 20.81 -29.41
CA ILE A 207 -32.60 19.43 -29.60
C ILE A 207 -32.97 18.88 -28.23
N GLN A 208 -34.23 18.46 -28.08
CA GLN A 208 -34.70 17.78 -26.88
C GLN A 208 -34.81 16.29 -27.16
N ILE A 209 -33.93 15.50 -26.55
CA ILE A 209 -34.00 14.04 -26.61
C ILE A 209 -34.70 13.56 -25.35
N SER A 210 -35.91 13.04 -25.51
CA SER A 210 -36.67 12.42 -24.43
C SER A 210 -36.73 10.91 -24.65
N THR A 211 -36.39 10.12 -23.64
CA THR A 211 -36.62 8.67 -23.68
C THR A 211 -37.91 8.36 -22.94
N ASP A 212 -38.87 7.77 -23.63
CA ASP A 212 -40.15 7.37 -23.03
C ASP A 212 -39.93 6.05 -22.28
N MET A 213 -39.62 6.18 -20.98
CA MET A 213 -39.57 5.05 -20.07
C MET A 213 -40.94 4.96 -19.39
N ASP A 214 -41.66 3.85 -19.63
CA ASP A 214 -42.94 3.58 -18.98
C ASP A 214 -42.84 3.81 -17.46
N GLY A 215 -43.89 4.38 -16.84
CA GLY A 215 -43.90 4.65 -15.40
C GLY A 215 -43.57 3.42 -14.53
N GLU A 216 -43.95 2.21 -14.99
CA GLU A 216 -43.56 0.94 -14.38
C GLU A 216 -42.05 0.71 -14.36
N SER A 217 -41.32 1.13 -15.39
CA SER A 217 -39.86 1.00 -15.48
C SER A 217 -39.17 1.90 -14.47
N ARG A 218 -39.68 3.11 -14.23
CA ARG A 218 -39.13 4.06 -13.24
C ARG A 218 -39.31 3.55 -11.82
N THR A 219 -40.51 3.04 -11.49
CA THR A 219 -40.78 2.41 -10.19
C THR A 219 -39.94 1.14 -10.01
N THR A 220 -39.76 0.35 -11.06
CA THR A 220 -38.91 -0.85 -11.01
C THR A 220 -37.44 -0.46 -10.76
N GLN A 221 -36.94 0.59 -11.41
CA GLN A 221 -35.57 1.06 -11.24
C GLN A 221 -35.30 1.58 -9.83
N THR A 222 -36.23 2.34 -9.23
CA THR A 222 -36.08 2.82 -7.85
C THR A 222 -36.17 1.68 -6.83
N ILE A 223 -37.05 0.70 -7.02
CA ILE A 223 -37.15 -0.48 -6.15
C ILE A 223 -35.88 -1.32 -6.23
N VAL A 224 -35.36 -1.57 -7.43
CA VAL A 224 -34.11 -2.32 -7.64
C VAL A 224 -32.93 -1.58 -7.02
N GLY A 225 -32.84 -0.25 -7.22
CA GLY A 225 -31.82 0.58 -6.59
C GLY A 225 -31.87 0.51 -5.07
N LEU A 226 -33.06 0.66 -4.47
CA LEU A 226 -33.25 0.59 -3.03
C LEU A 226 -32.90 -0.79 -2.46
N ALA A 227 -33.30 -1.86 -3.14
CA ALA A 227 -32.95 -3.23 -2.78
C ALA A 227 -31.44 -3.46 -2.82
N MET A 228 -30.74 -2.89 -3.81
CA MET A 228 -29.28 -2.97 -3.92
C MET A 228 -28.58 -2.21 -2.79
N VAL A 229 -29.09 -1.03 -2.40
CA VAL A 229 -28.58 -0.28 -1.23
C VAL A 229 -28.75 -1.07 0.05
N LEU A 230 -29.95 -1.58 0.33
CA LEU A 230 -30.23 -2.39 1.52
C LEU A 230 -29.38 -3.66 1.53
N GLY A 231 -29.24 -4.34 0.39
CA GLY A 231 -28.36 -5.48 0.23
C GLY A 231 -26.90 -5.14 0.54
N GLY A 232 -26.39 -4.01 0.02
CA GLY A 232 -25.04 -3.52 0.32
C GLY A 232 -24.83 -3.24 1.81
N ILE A 233 -25.80 -2.63 2.48
CA ILE A 233 -25.75 -2.36 3.94
C ILE A 233 -25.73 -3.68 4.72
N VAL A 234 -26.59 -4.64 4.40
CA VAL A 234 -26.61 -5.96 5.06
C VAL A 234 -25.27 -6.69 4.86
N LEU A 235 -24.72 -6.65 3.65
CA LEU A 235 -23.44 -7.28 3.34
C LEU A 235 -22.28 -6.60 4.08
N PHE A 236 -22.34 -5.28 4.28
CA PHE A 236 -21.40 -4.51 5.08
C PHE A 236 -21.51 -4.82 6.59
N LEU A 237 -22.72 -4.97 7.12
CA LEU A 237 -22.90 -5.39 8.51
C LEU A 237 -22.40 -6.83 8.73
N LEU A 238 -22.65 -7.72 7.78
CA LEU A 238 -22.13 -9.08 7.82
C LEU A 238 -20.59 -9.10 7.78
N SER A 239 -19.97 -8.27 6.94
CA SER A 239 -18.50 -8.19 6.88
C SER A 239 -17.90 -7.63 8.18
N LEU A 240 -18.57 -6.70 8.88
CA LEU A 240 -18.15 -6.25 10.21
C LEU A 240 -18.17 -7.39 11.24
N VAL A 241 -19.22 -8.22 11.23
CA VAL A 241 -19.32 -9.38 12.11
C VAL A 241 -18.19 -10.37 11.83
N ILE A 242 -17.97 -10.72 10.56
CA ILE A 242 -16.87 -11.62 10.16
C ILE A 242 -15.51 -11.02 10.58
N THR A 243 -15.30 -9.73 10.34
CA THR A 243 -14.06 -9.02 10.74
C THR A 243 -13.83 -9.12 12.24
N LYS A 244 -14.87 -8.96 13.06
CA LYS A 244 -14.77 -9.11 14.52
C LYS A 244 -14.32 -10.53 14.91
N TYR A 245 -14.91 -11.56 14.31
CA TYR A 245 -14.51 -12.95 14.57
C TYR A 245 -13.08 -13.25 14.09
N THR A 246 -12.71 -12.78 12.90
CA THR A 246 -11.34 -12.89 12.37
C THR A 246 -10.33 -12.22 13.30
N PHE A 247 -10.64 -11.04 13.85
CA PHE A 247 -9.76 -10.33 14.78
C PHE A 247 -9.61 -11.06 16.12
N ILE A 248 -10.69 -11.66 16.64
CA ILE A 248 -10.64 -12.50 17.85
C ILE A 248 -9.72 -13.71 17.61
N GLY A 249 -9.88 -14.38 16.46
CA GLY A 249 -9.03 -15.50 16.05
C GLY A 249 -7.57 -15.10 15.92
N LEU A 250 -7.29 -13.99 15.23
CA LEU A 250 -5.95 -13.46 15.03
C LEU A 250 -5.29 -13.06 16.36
N LYS A 251 -6.02 -12.43 17.28
CA LYS A 251 -5.53 -12.08 18.62
C LYS A 251 -5.19 -13.33 19.44
N ARG A 252 -6.00 -14.38 19.36
CA ARG A 252 -5.73 -15.67 20.02
C ARG A 252 -4.48 -16.34 19.45
N TYR A 253 -4.33 -16.30 18.13
CA TYR A 253 -3.16 -16.81 17.43
C TYR A 253 -1.87 -16.06 17.79
N LEU A 254 -1.90 -14.72 17.76
CA LEU A 254 -0.79 -13.88 18.17
C LEU A 254 -0.39 -14.14 19.62
N LYS A 255 -1.37 -14.27 20.52
CA LYS A 255 -1.11 -14.57 21.94
C LYS A 255 -0.43 -15.93 22.14
N MET A 256 -0.79 -16.94 21.33
CA MET A 256 -0.16 -18.27 21.35
C MET A 256 1.32 -18.19 20.90
N ASN A 257 1.61 -17.53 19.79
CA ASN A 257 3.00 -17.28 19.36
C ASN A 257 3.79 -16.48 20.41
N LEU A 258 3.19 -15.46 21.01
CA LEU A 258 3.84 -14.66 22.04
C LEU A 258 4.12 -15.45 23.32
N SER A 259 3.25 -16.40 23.68
CA SER A 259 3.48 -17.28 24.84
C SER A 259 4.62 -18.27 24.61
N LEU A 260 4.83 -18.73 23.38
CA LEU A 260 5.96 -19.59 23.02
C LEU A 260 7.30 -18.84 23.13
N LEU A 261 7.32 -17.54 22.79
CA LEU A 261 8.49 -16.68 22.93
C LEU A 261 8.80 -16.25 24.37
N LYS A 262 7.81 -16.26 25.27
CA LYS A 262 8.01 -15.96 26.70
C LYS A 262 8.34 -17.19 27.55
N GLY A 263 8.13 -18.39 27.02
CA GLY A 263 8.37 -19.66 27.71
C GLY A 263 9.66 -20.38 27.29
N ALA A 264 10.43 -19.83 26.35
CA ALA A 264 11.75 -20.29 25.92
C ALA A 264 12.82 -19.28 26.37
#